data_AF-A0AAW0N5Z9-F1
#
_entry.id   AF-A0AAW0N5Z9-F1
#
_cell.length_a   1.000
_cell.length_b   1.000
_cell.length_c   1.000
_cell.angle_alpha   90.00
_cell.angle_beta   90.00
_cell.angle_gamma   90.00
#
_symmetry.space_group_name_H-M   'P 1'
#
loop_
_entity.id
_entity.type
_entity.pdbx_description
1 polymer ?
#
loop_
_entity_poly.entity_id
_entity_poly.type
_entity_poly.pdbx_seq_one_letter_code
_entity_poly.pdbx_strand_id
1 'polypeptide(L)'
;MRLNHGVLNKEEAKILNNLANGTVKLLAGQCPVRGCFTRVEHLKLHLRTHKELKRKEREVYMSRLRYKSAITLLRELRATNPEVPMASRLDITSHSQYPCTKRECIDRLKEFEEEVASLKAEVASLKRQIEELTDGQSTSSKLLLTYLKTSPPSLNSQTVKRRCPQSQMRSIRCFQNCMERKSLQSLR
;
A
#
# COMPACT_ATOMS: atom_id res chain seq x y z
N MET A 1 -26.07 -14.23 19.98
CA MET A 1 -24.64 -13.97 20.26
C MET A 1 -24.24 -12.65 19.62
N ARG A 2 -23.75 -11.68 20.41
CA ARG A 2 -23.13 -10.46 19.88
C ARG A 2 -21.63 -10.69 19.91
N LEU A 3 -21.01 -10.82 18.73
CA LEU A 3 -19.55 -10.86 18.63
C LEU A 3 -19.08 -9.41 18.78
N ASN A 4 -18.52 -9.09 19.93
CA ASN A 4 -17.84 -7.81 20.10
C ASN A 4 -16.56 -7.89 19.27
N HIS A 5 -16.43 -7.04 18.27
CA HIS A 5 -15.15 -6.84 17.63
C HIS A 5 -14.29 -6.04 18.60
N GLY A 6 -13.17 -6.59 19.05
CA GLY A 6 -12.17 -5.93 19.90
C GLY A 6 -11.42 -4.84 19.13
N VAL A 7 -12.17 -3.87 18.61
CA VAL A 7 -11.69 -2.77 17.79
C VAL A 7 -11.43 -1.60 18.72
N LEU A 8 -10.17 -1.22 18.83
CA LEU A 8 -9.73 -0.11 19.69
C LEU A 8 -10.18 1.25 19.13
N ASN A 9 -10.28 1.35 17.80
CA ASN A 9 -10.75 2.55 17.13
C ASN A 9 -12.29 2.66 17.23
N LYS A 10 -12.76 3.66 17.98
CA LYS A 10 -14.20 3.89 18.22
C LYS A 10 -14.98 4.17 16.92
N GLU A 11 -14.37 4.84 15.96
CA GLU A 11 -15.01 5.19 14.69
C GLU A 11 -15.17 3.96 13.79
N GLU A 12 -14.13 3.13 13.70
CA GLU A 12 -14.19 1.84 13.03
C GLU A 12 -15.24 0.93 13.68
N ALA A 13 -15.22 0.83 15.01
CA ALA A 13 -16.19 0.03 15.76
C ALA A 13 -17.63 0.47 15.48
N LYS A 14 -17.88 1.78 15.37
CA LYS A 14 -19.19 2.33 15.01
C LYS A 14 -19.62 1.91 13.61
N ILE A 15 -18.72 1.97 12.62
CA ILE A 15 -19.03 1.55 11.25
C ILE A 15 -19.37 0.05 11.20
N LEU A 16 -18.55 -0.79 11.84
CA LEU A 16 -18.75 -2.24 11.88
C LEU A 16 -20.02 -2.64 12.64
N ASN A 17 -20.31 -2.01 13.77
CA ASN A 17 -21.56 -2.22 14.52
C ASN A 17 -22.79 -1.83 13.70
N ASN A 18 -22.72 -0.71 12.96
CA ASN A 18 -23.81 -0.31 12.08
C ASN A 18 -24.00 -1.29 10.92
N LEU A 19 -22.91 -1.87 10.41
CA LEU A 19 -22.96 -2.91 9.37
C LEU A 19 -23.62 -4.19 9.87
N ALA A 20 -23.24 -4.66 11.06
CA ALA A 20 -23.85 -5.82 11.70
C ALA A 20 -25.35 -5.63 11.97
N ASN A 21 -25.75 -4.43 12.41
CA ASN A 21 -27.15 -4.09 12.67
C ASN A 21 -27.95 -3.72 11.40
N GLY A 22 -27.29 -3.59 10.24
CA GLY A 22 -27.93 -3.17 8.99
C GLY A 22 -28.41 -1.71 8.96
N THR A 23 -27.90 -0.87 9.86
CA THR A 23 -28.26 0.56 10.01
C THR A 23 -27.33 1.51 9.26
N VAL A 24 -26.36 0.98 8.51
CA VAL A 24 -25.45 1.78 7.66
C VAL A 24 -26.27 2.67 6.72
N LYS A 25 -25.98 3.99 6.77
CA LYS A 25 -26.54 4.95 5.83
C LYS A 25 -26.07 4.60 4.42
N LEU A 26 -27.01 4.42 3.52
CA LEU A 26 -26.71 4.19 2.12
C LEU A 26 -26.34 5.51 1.47
N LEU A 27 -25.25 5.50 0.71
CA LEU A 27 -24.91 6.62 -0.16
C LEU A 27 -25.89 6.65 -1.34
N ALA A 28 -26.27 7.85 -1.76
CA ALA A 28 -26.98 8.04 -3.02
C ALA A 28 -26.16 7.42 -4.16
N GLY A 29 -26.80 6.69 -5.06
CA GLY A 29 -26.06 5.86 -5.99
C GLY A 29 -26.89 5.30 -7.13
N GLN A 30 -26.20 4.61 -8.04
CA GLN A 30 -26.84 3.88 -9.12
C GLN A 30 -27.54 2.63 -8.60
N CYS A 31 -28.67 2.30 -9.23
CA CYS A 31 -29.38 1.06 -8.96
C CYS A 31 -28.50 -0.18 -9.24
N PRO A 32 -28.47 -1.19 -8.34
CA PRO A 32 -27.67 -2.40 -8.55
C PRO A 32 -28.32 -3.43 -9.48
N VAL A 33 -29.55 -3.17 -9.96
CA VAL A 33 -30.34 -4.08 -10.80
C VAL A 33 -29.80 -4.04 -12.22
N ARG A 34 -29.59 -5.21 -12.83
CA ARG A 34 -29.10 -5.31 -14.21
C ARG A 34 -30.12 -4.67 -15.16
N GLY A 35 -29.65 -3.75 -16.01
CA GLY A 35 -30.52 -3.00 -16.92
C GLY A 35 -31.15 -1.74 -16.32
N CYS A 36 -30.99 -1.46 -15.02
CA CYS A 36 -31.44 -0.21 -14.41
C CYS A 36 -30.24 0.69 -14.10
N PHE A 37 -30.17 1.84 -14.76
CA PHE A 37 -29.06 2.80 -14.62
C PHE A 37 -29.44 4.08 -13.86
N THR A 38 -30.63 4.11 -13.26
CA THR A 38 -31.14 5.28 -12.55
C THR A 38 -30.29 5.55 -11.30
N ARG A 39 -29.83 6.80 -11.13
CA ARG A 39 -29.29 7.28 -9.86
C ARG A 39 -30.42 7.79 -8.98
N VAL A 40 -30.46 7.31 -7.75
CA VAL A 40 -31.49 7.67 -6.78
C VAL A 40 -30.87 7.84 -5.40
N GLU A 41 -31.39 8.79 -4.63
CA GLU A 41 -31.01 8.99 -3.23
C GLU A 41 -31.62 7.89 -2.34
N HIS A 42 -32.87 7.53 -2.61
CA HIS A 42 -33.62 6.54 -1.83
C HIS A 42 -33.68 5.18 -2.53
N LEU A 43 -32.55 4.48 -2.61
CA LEU A 43 -32.43 3.14 -3.23
C LEU A 43 -33.46 2.12 -2.71
N LYS A 44 -33.81 2.17 -1.40
CA LYS A 44 -34.82 1.27 -0.81
C LYS A 44 -36.21 1.45 -1.42
N LEU A 45 -36.61 2.69 -1.69
CA LEU A 45 -37.91 3.00 -2.31
C LEU A 45 -37.88 2.62 -3.79
N HIS A 46 -36.80 2.95 -4.48
CA HIS A 46 -36.60 2.59 -5.88
C HIS A 46 -36.62 1.07 -6.11
N LEU A 47 -36.00 0.27 -5.25
CA LEU A 47 -36.07 -1.19 -5.35
C LEU A 47 -37.50 -1.73 -5.21
N ARG A 48 -38.47 -0.96 -4.70
CA ARG A 48 -39.88 -1.35 -4.68
C ARG A 48 -40.59 -1.14 -6.01
N THR A 49 -40.08 -0.29 -6.89
CA THR A 49 -40.67 -0.07 -8.23
C THR A 49 -40.34 -1.20 -9.19
N HIS A 50 -39.26 -1.95 -8.93
CA HIS A 50 -38.91 -3.16 -9.67
C HIS A 50 -39.85 -4.31 -9.28
N LYS A 51 -40.91 -4.49 -10.07
CA LYS A 51 -41.90 -5.57 -9.89
C LYS A 51 -41.31 -6.97 -10.10
N GLU A 52 -40.24 -7.06 -10.90
CA GLU A 52 -39.57 -8.32 -11.23
C GLU A 52 -38.75 -8.89 -10.07
N LEU A 53 -38.42 -8.07 -9.06
CA LEU A 53 -37.59 -8.50 -7.94
C LEU A 53 -38.42 -9.05 -6.79
N LYS A 54 -38.13 -10.30 -6.40
CA LYS A 54 -38.70 -10.90 -5.20
C LYS A 54 -38.20 -10.16 -3.96
N ARG A 55 -38.95 -10.23 -2.86
CA ARG A 55 -38.56 -9.62 -1.58
C ARG A 55 -37.16 -10.03 -1.13
N LYS A 56 -36.83 -11.33 -1.23
CA LYS A 56 -35.52 -11.87 -0.86
C LYS A 56 -34.38 -11.25 -1.69
N GLU A 57 -34.58 -11.10 -3.00
CA GLU A 57 -33.58 -10.51 -3.89
C GLU A 57 -33.33 -9.04 -3.56
N ARG A 58 -34.40 -8.28 -3.26
CA ARG A 58 -34.28 -6.89 -2.81
C ARG A 58 -33.47 -6.78 -1.53
N GLU A 59 -33.66 -7.68 -0.57
CA GLU A 59 -32.88 -7.74 0.66
C GLU A 59 -31.40 -8.05 0.38
N VAL A 60 -31.09 -8.97 -0.53
CA VAL A 60 -29.71 -9.26 -0.95
C VAL A 60 -29.04 -8.03 -1.58
N TYR A 61 -29.73 -7.34 -2.49
CA TYR A 61 -29.20 -6.11 -3.10
C TYR A 61 -28.94 -5.03 -2.04
N MET A 62 -29.87 -4.85 -1.11
CA MET A 62 -29.72 -3.88 -0.01
C MET A 62 -28.55 -4.23 0.91
N SER A 63 -28.38 -5.49 1.29
CA SER A 63 -27.25 -5.94 2.12
C SER A 63 -25.91 -5.72 1.40
N ARG A 64 -25.84 -5.99 0.09
CA ARG A 64 -24.65 -5.69 -0.72
C ARG A 64 -24.35 -4.20 -0.79
N LEU A 65 -25.36 -3.34 -0.93
CA LEU A 65 -25.19 -1.89 -0.94
C LEU A 65 -24.70 -1.35 0.41
N ARG A 66 -25.24 -1.87 1.52
CA ARG A 66 -24.77 -1.52 2.88
C ARG A 66 -23.33 -1.93 3.10
N TYR A 67 -22.97 -3.14 2.68
CA TYR A 67 -21.59 -3.63 2.73
C TYR A 67 -20.63 -2.74 1.94
N LYS A 68 -20.98 -2.38 0.70
CA LYS A 68 -20.19 -1.44 -0.11
C LYS A 68 -20.04 -0.07 0.56
N SER A 69 -21.13 0.47 1.11
CA SER A 69 -21.12 1.76 1.81
C SER A 69 -20.22 1.71 3.05
N ALA A 70 -20.29 0.64 3.83
CA ALA A 70 -19.41 0.44 4.99
C ALA A 70 -17.93 0.36 4.57
N ILE A 71 -17.60 -0.35 3.49
CA ILE A 71 -16.22 -0.38 2.96
C ILE A 71 -15.75 1.02 2.56
N THR A 72 -16.60 1.81 1.89
CA THR A 72 -16.25 3.18 1.51
C THR A 72 -15.93 4.04 2.73
N LEU A 73 -16.77 3.99 3.77
CA LEU A 73 -16.55 4.70 5.03
C LEU A 73 -15.26 4.25 5.72
N LEU A 74 -14.99 2.94 5.75
CA LEU A 74 -13.74 2.42 6.31
C LEU A 74 -12.51 2.88 5.50
N ARG A 75 -12.64 2.97 4.18
CA ARG A 75 -11.56 3.46 3.31
C ARG A 75 -11.28 4.94 3.55
N GLU A 76 -12.33 5.75 3.69
CA GLU A 76 -12.20 7.17 4.03
C GLU A 76 -11.54 7.35 5.40
N LEU A 77 -11.97 6.57 6.38
CA LEU A 77 -11.35 6.55 7.71
C LEU A 77 -9.87 6.13 7.67
N ARG A 78 -9.51 5.16 6.82
CA ARG A 78 -8.10 4.79 6.61
C ARG A 78 -7.30 5.91 5.97
N ALA A 79 -7.92 6.66 5.04
CA ALA A 79 -7.26 7.75 4.34
C ALA A 79 -6.91 8.92 5.27
N THR A 80 -7.66 9.11 6.36
CA THR A 80 -7.36 10.13 7.38
C THR A 80 -6.23 9.73 8.35
N ASN A 81 -5.60 8.57 8.16
CA ASN A 81 -4.53 8.01 9.01
C ASN A 81 -4.83 8.15 10.52
N PRO A 82 -5.80 7.37 11.03
CA PRO A 82 -6.32 7.56 12.39
C PRO A 82 -5.22 7.31 13.44
N GLU A 83 -5.25 8.10 14.51
CA GLU A 83 -4.27 8.04 15.61
C GLU A 83 -4.15 6.63 16.22
N VAL A 84 -5.28 5.91 16.32
CA VAL A 84 -5.29 4.48 16.64
C VAL A 84 -5.39 3.68 15.34
N PRO A 85 -4.38 2.83 15.03
CA PRO A 85 -4.40 1.96 13.88
C PRO A 85 -5.67 1.10 13.87
N MET A 86 -6.27 0.96 12.68
CA MET A 86 -7.43 0.10 12.47
C MET A 86 -7.03 -1.38 12.53
N ALA A 87 -6.85 -1.88 13.74
CA ALA A 87 -6.60 -3.28 14.04
C ALA A 87 -7.86 -3.87 14.69
N SER A 88 -8.64 -4.60 13.89
CA SER A 88 -9.77 -5.37 14.42
C SER A 88 -9.26 -6.70 14.98
N ARG A 89 -9.28 -6.87 16.30
CA ARG A 89 -9.16 -8.20 16.90
C ARG A 89 -10.54 -8.83 16.88
N LEU A 90 -10.69 -9.95 16.19
CA LEU A 90 -11.84 -10.81 16.41
C LEU A 90 -11.61 -11.47 17.77
N ASP A 91 -12.48 -11.19 18.74
CA ASP A 91 -12.55 -11.93 20.00
C ASP A 91 -13.12 -13.33 19.69
N ILE A 92 -12.35 -14.12 18.94
CA ILE A 92 -12.47 -15.56 18.99
C ILE A 92 -12.03 -15.87 20.41
N THR A 93 -13.00 -16.06 21.32
CA THR A 93 -12.78 -16.36 22.74
C THR A 93 -11.52 -17.19 22.90
N SER A 94 -10.46 -16.51 23.32
CA SER A 94 -9.14 -17.06 23.46
C SER A 94 -9.10 -17.90 24.72
N HIS A 95 -9.79 -19.04 24.67
CA HIS A 95 -9.59 -20.17 25.55
C HIS A 95 -9.49 -21.43 24.69
N SER A 96 -8.49 -21.44 23.81
CA SER A 96 -7.66 -22.62 23.68
C SER A 96 -6.26 -22.24 24.14
N GLN A 97 -6.12 -22.01 25.44
CA GLN A 97 -4.86 -22.23 26.14
C GLN A 97 -4.64 -23.76 26.25
N TYR A 98 -4.76 -24.43 25.13
CA TYR A 98 -4.44 -25.83 24.95
C TYR A 98 -3.58 -25.85 23.69
N PRO A 99 -2.26 -26.15 23.81
CA PRO A 99 -1.47 -26.42 22.62
C PRO A 99 -2.21 -27.49 21.79
N CYS A 100 -2.25 -27.33 20.46
CA CYS A 100 -2.85 -28.35 19.60
C CYS A 100 -2.18 -29.70 19.93
N THR A 101 -2.94 -30.67 20.47
CA THR A 101 -2.41 -31.98 20.90
C THR A 101 -2.17 -32.95 19.74
N LYS A 102 -2.58 -32.56 18.52
CA LYS A 102 -2.34 -33.36 17.32
C LYS A 102 -0.86 -33.32 16.98
N ARG A 103 -0.25 -34.49 16.82
CA ARG A 103 1.18 -34.65 16.48
C ARG A 103 1.58 -33.79 15.26
N GLU A 104 0.75 -33.84 14.21
CA GLU A 104 0.94 -33.07 12.96
C GLU A 104 1.00 -31.55 13.20
N CYS A 105 0.24 -31.01 14.16
CA CYS A 105 0.32 -29.60 14.52
C CYS A 105 1.67 -29.27 15.17
N ILE A 106 2.11 -30.13 16.09
CA ILE A 106 3.33 -29.93 16.88
C ILE A 106 4.55 -30.02 15.97
N ASP A 107 4.57 -30.98 15.05
CA ASP A 107 5.66 -31.17 14.11
C ASP A 107 5.77 -29.97 13.16
N ARG A 108 4.63 -29.50 12.61
CA ARG A 108 4.61 -28.26 11.80
C ARG A 108 5.06 -27.02 12.56
N LEU A 109 4.69 -26.90 13.83
CA LEU A 109 5.14 -25.76 14.65
C LEU A 109 6.66 -25.76 14.81
N LYS A 110 7.28 -26.93 15.02
CA LYS A 110 8.75 -27.06 15.09
C LYS A 110 9.41 -26.73 13.76
N GLU A 111 8.87 -27.21 12.64
CA GLU A 111 9.36 -26.87 11.30
C GLU A 111 9.34 -25.35 11.09
N PHE A 112 8.25 -24.67 11.47
CA PHE A 112 8.18 -23.20 11.39
C PHE A 112 9.16 -22.51 12.33
N GLU A 113 9.39 -23.02 13.54
CA GLU A 113 10.37 -22.47 14.48
C GLU A 113 11.80 -22.57 13.93
N GLU A 114 12.15 -23.69 13.32
CA GLU A 114 13.43 -23.92 12.65
C GLU A 114 13.60 -23.01 11.43
N GLU A 115 12.56 -22.87 10.61
CA GLU A 115 12.57 -21.96 9.46
C GLU A 115 12.76 -20.50 9.90
N VAL A 116 12.06 -20.07 10.96
CA VAL A 116 12.20 -18.73 11.53
C VAL A 116 13.62 -18.51 12.08
N ALA A 117 14.23 -19.53 12.70
CA ALA A 117 15.60 -19.43 13.19
C ALA A 117 16.60 -19.30 12.03
N SER A 118 16.43 -20.09 10.96
CA SER A 118 17.24 -20.02 9.75
C SER A 118 17.14 -18.66 9.07
N LEU A 119 15.91 -18.18 8.82
CA LEU A 119 15.68 -16.88 8.19
C LEU A 119 16.24 -15.73 9.04
N LYS A 120 16.16 -15.80 10.37
CA LYS A 120 16.77 -14.80 11.26
C LYS A 120 18.30 -14.80 11.15
N ALA A 121 18.92 -15.96 11.01
CA ALA A 121 20.36 -16.06 10.81
C ALA A 121 20.78 -15.49 9.45
N GLU A 122 20.03 -15.79 8.39
CA GLU A 122 20.27 -15.24 7.06
C GLU A 122 20.14 -13.71 7.05
N VAL A 123 19.08 -13.17 7.65
CA VAL A 123 18.88 -11.73 7.80
C VAL A 123 20.04 -11.09 8.56
N ALA A 124 20.55 -11.74 9.61
CA ALA A 124 21.71 -11.24 10.35
C ALA A 124 22.99 -11.22 9.49
N SER A 125 23.20 -12.25 8.66
CA SER A 125 24.33 -12.33 7.73
C SER A 125 24.25 -11.25 6.66
N LEU A 126 23.10 -11.10 6.01
CA LEU A 126 22.89 -10.08 4.96
C LEU A 126 23.04 -8.66 5.53
N LYS A 127 22.58 -8.41 6.75
CA LYS A 127 22.80 -7.13 7.43
C LYS A 127 24.29 -6.82 7.62
N ARG A 128 25.09 -7.80 8.04
CA ARG A 128 26.55 -7.64 8.15
C ARG A 128 27.21 -7.34 6.80
N GLN A 129 26.80 -8.03 5.74
CA GLN A 129 27.32 -7.76 4.39
C GLN A 129 26.97 -6.34 3.91
N ILE A 130 25.77 -5.85 4.23
CA ILE A 130 25.37 -4.48 3.90
C ILE A 130 26.24 -3.47 4.66
N GLU A 131 26.48 -3.69 5.96
CA GLU A 131 27.36 -2.84 6.77
C GLU A 131 28.77 -2.79 6.19
N GLU A 132 29.36 -3.95 5.87
CA GLU A 132 30.71 -4.05 5.30
C GLU A 132 30.83 -3.34 3.94
N LEU A 133 29.85 -3.51 3.05
CA LEU A 133 29.83 -2.82 1.76
C LEU A 133 29.61 -1.31 1.91
N THR A 134 28.83 -0.89 2.89
CA THR A 134 28.55 0.54 3.17
C THR A 134 29.79 1.23 3.76
N ASP A 135 30.52 0.54 4.65
CA ASP A 135 31.78 1.02 5.20
C ASP A 135 32.89 1.06 4.14
N GLY A 136 32.93 0.05 3.25
CA GLY A 136 33.79 0.02 2.08
C GLY A 136 33.55 1.18 1.12
N GLN A 137 32.28 1.51 0.83
CA GLN A 137 31.95 2.68 0.00
C GLN A 137 32.27 4.01 0.69
N SER A 138 32.09 4.09 2.01
CA SER A 138 32.42 5.28 2.79
C SER A 138 33.93 5.54 2.85
N THR A 139 34.74 4.49 2.97
CA THR A 139 36.21 4.58 2.95
C THR A 139 36.74 4.89 1.55
N SER A 140 36.23 4.25 0.50
CA SER A 140 36.58 4.57 -0.90
C SER A 140 36.21 6.01 -1.27
N SER A 141 35.02 6.48 -0.85
CA SER A 141 34.58 7.85 -1.07
C SER A 141 35.45 8.87 -0.32
N LYS A 142 35.88 8.56 0.91
CA LYS A 142 36.81 9.42 1.67
C LYS A 142 38.19 9.48 1.01
N LEU A 143 38.71 8.34 0.51
CA LEU A 143 40.00 8.29 -0.19
C LEU A 143 39.97 9.06 -1.52
N LEU A 144 38.88 8.98 -2.28
CA LEU A 144 38.65 9.82 -3.46
C LEU A 144 38.64 11.31 -3.10
N LEU A 145 37.96 11.67 -2.00
CA LEU A 145 37.89 13.05 -1.53
C LEU A 145 39.24 13.60 -1.06
N THR A 146 40.08 12.75 -0.44
CA THR A 146 41.45 13.14 -0.08
C THR A 146 42.35 13.26 -1.31
N TYR A 147 42.25 12.33 -2.27
CA TYR A 147 43.04 12.37 -3.51
C TYR A 147 42.72 13.61 -4.37
N LEU A 148 41.43 13.98 -4.46
CA LEU A 148 41.00 15.22 -5.13
C LEU A 148 41.47 16.49 -4.39
N LYS A 149 41.72 16.43 -3.07
CA LYS A 149 42.23 17.56 -2.28
C LYS A 149 43.75 17.71 -2.31
N THR A 150 44.50 16.61 -2.51
CA THR A 150 45.97 16.61 -2.55
C THR A 150 46.54 16.69 -3.98
N SER A 151 45.68 16.83 -4.99
CA SER A 151 46.11 17.07 -6.38
C SER A 151 46.84 18.42 -6.45
N PRO A 152 48.11 18.50 -6.90
CA PRO A 152 48.79 19.78 -7.07
C PRO A 152 48.11 20.62 -8.17
N PRO A 153 48.13 21.97 -8.08
CA PRO A 153 47.56 22.83 -9.10
C PRO A 153 48.47 22.82 -10.34
N SER A 154 48.26 21.86 -11.23
CA SER A 154 48.82 21.91 -12.58
C SER A 154 47.95 22.80 -13.46
N LEU A 155 48.49 23.98 -13.74
CA LEU A 155 48.09 24.90 -14.81
C LEU A 155 47.68 24.15 -16.09
N ASN A 156 46.44 24.34 -16.53
CA ASN A 156 46.18 24.98 -17.83
C ASN A 156 44.69 25.10 -18.09
N SER A 157 44.22 26.34 -18.05
CA SER A 157 42.99 26.77 -18.67
C SER A 157 43.14 26.69 -20.19
N GLN A 158 42.46 25.74 -20.83
CA GLN A 158 42.03 25.91 -22.22
C GLN A 158 40.52 25.72 -22.28
N THR A 159 39.81 26.80 -21.98
CA THR A 159 38.42 26.97 -22.42
C THR A 159 38.41 27.06 -23.94
N VAL A 160 38.20 25.94 -24.61
CA VAL A 160 37.84 25.94 -26.03
C VAL A 160 36.40 26.47 -26.12
N LYS A 161 36.26 27.77 -26.40
CA LYS A 161 35.00 28.41 -26.81
C LYS A 161 34.46 27.71 -28.07
N ARG A 162 33.57 26.74 -27.91
CA ARG A 162 32.68 26.31 -28.99
C ARG A 162 31.53 27.31 -29.08
N ARG A 163 31.57 28.18 -30.09
CA ARG A 163 30.45 29.04 -30.47
C ARG A 163 29.28 28.15 -30.89
N CYS A 164 28.13 28.32 -30.26
CA CYS A 164 26.87 27.76 -30.71
C CYS A 164 26.24 28.79 -31.68
N PRO A 165 25.89 28.44 -32.93
CA PRO A 165 25.24 29.37 -33.83
C PRO A 165 23.79 29.56 -33.37
N GLN A 166 23.52 30.75 -32.82
CA GLN A 166 22.17 31.24 -32.52
C GLN A 166 21.48 31.61 -33.84
N SER A 167 20.90 30.62 -34.51
CA SER A 167 19.87 30.88 -35.52
C SER A 167 19.15 29.58 -35.85
N GLN A 168 17.85 29.56 -35.56
CA GLN A 168 16.85 28.54 -35.88
C GLN A 168 16.80 27.30 -34.98
N MET A 169 15.96 27.34 -33.95
CA MET A 169 15.25 26.15 -33.45
C MET A 169 13.89 26.57 -32.84
N ARG A 170 12.87 26.68 -33.70
CA ARG A 170 11.47 26.54 -33.29
C ARG A 170 11.14 25.04 -33.36
N SER A 171 11.41 24.26 -32.31
CA SER A 171 10.75 22.95 -32.08
C SER A 171 11.20 22.32 -30.76
N ILE A 172 10.21 21.94 -29.93
CA ILE A 172 10.38 21.28 -28.62
C ILE A 172 11.11 19.93 -28.72
N ARG A 173 11.15 19.31 -29.92
CA ARG A 173 11.80 18.01 -30.16
C ARG A 173 13.33 18.01 -30.05
N CYS A 174 13.99 19.16 -30.13
CA CYS A 174 15.46 19.20 -30.06
C CYS A 174 16.01 19.14 -28.62
N PHE A 175 15.19 19.49 -27.62
CA PHE A 175 15.60 19.51 -26.22
C PHE A 175 15.69 18.09 -25.61
N GLN A 176 14.77 17.20 -26.00
CA GLN A 176 14.76 15.80 -25.54
C GLN A 176 15.97 15.01 -26.03
N ASN A 177 16.40 15.20 -27.28
CA ASN A 177 17.58 14.51 -27.84
C ASN A 177 18.92 14.95 -27.21
N CYS A 178 18.98 16.10 -26.54
CA CYS A 178 20.18 16.56 -25.83
C CYS A 178 20.31 15.94 -24.43
N MET A 179 19.18 15.66 -23.77
CA MET A 179 19.17 15.00 -22.46
C MET A 179 19.45 13.49 -22.58
N GLU A 180 18.94 12.82 -23.62
CA GLU A 180 19.16 11.37 -23.79
C GLU A 180 20.61 10.99 -24.13
N ARG A 181 21.38 11.87 -24.77
CA ARG A 181 22.81 11.61 -25.05
C ARG A 181 23.71 11.70 -23.82
N LYS A 182 23.27 12.32 -22.73
CA LYS A 182 24.01 12.29 -21.45
C LYS A 182 23.81 10.98 -20.69
N SER A 183 22.76 10.20 -21.00
CA SER A 183 22.45 8.95 -20.29
C SER A 183 23.20 7.73 -20.82
N LEU A 184 23.83 7.79 -21.99
CA LEU A 184 24.53 6.64 -22.61
C LEU A 184 26.06 6.71 -22.54
N GLN A 185 26.63 7.67 -21.79
CA GLN A 185 28.08 7.78 -21.56
C GLN A 185 28.53 7.31 -20.17
N SER A 186 27.64 6.72 -19.35
CA SER A 186 28.03 6.09 -18.06
C SER A 186 28.07 4.56 -18.09
N LEU A 187 28.03 3.94 -19.26
CA LEU A 187 28.16 2.49 -19.46
C LEU A 187 29.10 2.23 -20.64
N ARG A 188 30.38 2.56 -20.47
CA ARG A 188 31.54 1.89 -21.09
C ARG A 188 32.77 2.16 -20.25
#